data_AF-A0A651EBP1-F1
#
_entry.id   AF-A0A651EBP1-F1
#
_cell.length_a   1.000
_cell.length_b   1.000
_cell.length_c   1.000
_cell.angle_alpha   90.00
_cell.angle_beta   90.00
_cell.angle_gamma   90.00
#
_symmetry.space_group_name_H-M   'P 1'
#
loop_
_entity.id
_entity.type
_entity.pdbx_description
1 polymer ?
#
loop_
_entity_poly.entity_id
_entity_poly.type
_entity_poly.pdbx_seq_one_letter_code
_entity_poly.pdbx_strand_id
1 'polypeptide(L)'
;MLRRLHPDQPAAFAFTPANAAWAEAQIAKYPEGRQASAIIPLLWRAQEQEGWLTRPAIEAVADMLGLARIRALEVATFYFMFQ
;
A
#
# COMPACT_ATOMS: atom_id res chain seq x y z
N MET A 1 -17.13 14.10 0.46
CA MET A 1 -15.89 14.81 0.05
C MET A 1 -15.02 13.80 -0.68
N LEU A 2 -14.68 14.04 -1.95
CA LEU A 2 -13.87 13.11 -2.75
C LEU A 2 -12.39 13.35 -2.44
N ARG A 3 -11.69 12.39 -1.82
CA ARG A 3 -10.25 12.51 -1.56
C ARG A 3 -9.48 12.26 -2.85
N ARG A 4 -8.60 13.19 -3.19
CA ARG A 4 -7.67 13.10 -4.32
C ARG A 4 -6.27 12.93 -3.76
N LEU A 5 -5.43 12.20 -4.47
CA LEU A 5 -4.01 12.14 -4.15
C LEU A 5 -3.35 13.51 -4.37
N HIS A 6 -2.26 13.76 -3.65
CA HIS A 6 -1.46 14.95 -3.86
C HIS A 6 -0.99 15.03 -5.33
N PRO A 7 -1.02 16.20 -5.99
CA PRO A 7 -0.63 16.31 -7.41
C PRO A 7 0.85 16.00 -7.62
N ASP A 8 1.71 16.47 -6.70
CA ASP A 8 3.15 16.19 -6.72
C ASP A 8 3.41 14.85 -6.04
N GLN A 9 3.89 13.88 -6.83
CA GLN A 9 4.20 12.52 -6.40
C GLN A 9 5.69 12.24 -6.63
N PRO A 10 6.33 11.44 -5.76
CA PRO A 10 7.67 10.94 -6.06
C PRO A 10 7.66 10.07 -7.31
N ALA A 11 8.80 9.92 -7.97
CA ALA A 11 8.92 9.13 -9.20
C ALA A 11 8.77 7.62 -8.95
N ALA A 12 9.16 7.14 -7.77
CA ALA A 12 9.15 5.73 -7.41
C ALA A 12 9.01 5.53 -5.90
N PHE A 13 8.66 4.30 -5.52
CA PHE A 13 8.67 3.83 -4.14
C PHE A 13 9.22 2.41 -4.10
N ALA A 14 9.99 2.11 -3.05
CA ALA A 14 10.37 0.75 -2.70
C ALA A 14 10.40 0.64 -1.18
N PHE A 15 9.92 -0.47 -0.63
CA PHE A 15 10.13 -0.75 0.78
C PHE A 15 11.64 -0.88 1.06
N THR A 16 12.07 -0.38 2.22
CA THR A 16 13.38 -0.76 2.76
C THR A 16 13.46 -2.28 2.92
N PRO A 17 14.67 -2.90 2.88
CA PRO A 17 14.79 -4.35 3.01
C PRO A 17 14.09 -4.92 4.25
N ALA A 18 14.14 -4.21 5.38
CA ALA A 18 13.46 -4.60 6.61
C ALA A 18 11.92 -4.57 6.46
N ASN A 19 11.38 -3.52 5.83
CA ASN A 19 9.94 -3.40 5.61
C ASN A 19 9.44 -4.38 4.54
N ALA A 20 10.27 -4.72 3.54
CA ALA A 20 9.94 -5.71 2.53
C ALA A 20 9.81 -7.11 3.15
N ALA A 21 10.79 -7.51 3.98
CA ALA A 21 10.71 -8.77 4.72
C ALA A 21 9.51 -8.81 5.69
N TRP A 22 9.23 -7.69 6.36
CA TRP A 22 8.04 -7.58 7.21
C TRP A 22 6.74 -7.70 6.41
N ALA A 23 6.68 -7.10 5.21
CA ALA A 23 5.54 -7.13 4.32
C ALA A 23 5.23 -8.56 3.85
N GLU A 24 6.25 -9.29 3.38
CA GLU A 24 6.13 -10.70 3.00
C GLU A 24 5.62 -11.56 4.17
N ALA A 25 6.16 -11.33 5.38
CA ALA A 25 5.70 -12.01 6.58
C ALA A 25 4.24 -11.66 6.96
N GLN A 26 3.75 -10.44 6.68
CA GLN A 26 2.33 -10.12 6.86
C GLN A 26 1.45 -10.82 5.83
N ILE A 27 1.87 -10.86 4.57
CA ILE A 27 1.13 -11.51 3.49
C ILE A 27 0.96 -13.00 3.79
N ALA A 28 2.02 -13.65 4.28
CA ALA A 28 2.02 -15.07 4.64
C ALA A 28 1.04 -15.45 5.77
N LYS A 29 0.50 -14.48 6.53
CA LYS A 29 -0.53 -14.74 7.55
C LYS A 29 -1.89 -15.07 6.96
N TYR A 30 -2.12 -14.72 5.70
CA TYR A 30 -3.40 -14.95 5.04
C TYR A 30 -3.33 -16.24 4.20
N PRO A 31 -4.41 -17.04 4.17
CA PRO A 31 -4.48 -18.22 3.32
C PRO A 31 -4.23 -17.89 1.84
N GLU A 32 -3.81 -18.90 1.08
CA GLU A 32 -3.67 -18.79 -0.36
C GLU A 32 -4.97 -18.30 -1.02
N GLY A 33 -4.86 -17.35 -1.94
CA GLY A 33 -5.98 -16.67 -2.59
C GLY A 33 -6.62 -15.56 -1.75
N ARG A 34 -6.18 -15.33 -0.51
CA ARG A 34 -6.69 -14.29 0.41
C ARG A 34 -5.64 -13.25 0.80
N GLN A 35 -4.52 -13.19 0.09
CA GLN A 35 -3.41 -12.25 0.33
C GLN A 35 -3.85 -10.79 0.26
N ALA A 36 -4.89 -10.48 -0.53
CA ALA A 36 -5.48 -9.14 -0.64
C ALA A 36 -5.85 -8.50 0.71
N SER A 37 -6.17 -9.32 1.73
CA SER A 37 -6.49 -8.86 3.08
C SER A 37 -5.31 -8.17 3.79
N ALA A 38 -4.08 -8.36 3.33
CA ALA A 38 -2.90 -7.69 3.85
C ALA A 38 -2.79 -6.21 3.42
N ILE A 39 -3.70 -5.71 2.58
CA ILE A 39 -3.55 -4.37 1.96
C ILE A 39 -3.50 -3.24 2.98
N ILE A 40 -4.36 -3.24 4.00
CA ILE A 40 -4.40 -2.16 5.00
C ILE A 40 -3.07 -2.05 5.77
N PRO A 41 -2.54 -3.12 6.41
CA PRO A 41 -1.28 -3.02 7.14
C PRO A 41 -0.07 -2.70 6.24
N LEU A 42 -0.10 -3.12 4.97
CA LEU A 42 0.96 -2.80 4.00
C LEU A 42 0.94 -1.32 3.60
N LEU A 43 -0.22 -0.77 3.28
CA LEU A 43 -0.37 0.66 3.00
C LEU A 43 0.02 1.51 4.21
N TRP A 44 -0.36 1.08 5.41
CA TRP A 44 0.06 1.74 6.65
C TRP A 44 1.59 1.75 6.80
N ARG A 45 2.24 0.61 6.59
CA ARG A 45 3.70 0.50 6.67
C ARG A 45 4.40 1.37 5.63
N ALA A 46 3.85 1.47 4.42
CA ALA A 46 4.38 2.33 3.37
C ALA A 46 4.26 3.81 3.75
N GLN A 47 3.12 4.20 4.33
CA GLN A 47 2.92 5.55 4.87
C GLN A 47 3.90 5.86 6.00
N GLU A 48 4.14 4.94 6.92
CA GLU A 48 5.12 5.14 8.01
C GLU A 48 6.55 5.34 7.49
N GLN A 49 6.91 4.67 6.39
CA GLN A 49 8.24 4.80 5.79
C GLN A 49 8.48 6.17 5.16
N GLU A 50 7.49 6.70 4.43
CA GLU A 50 7.62 7.94 3.66
C GLU A 50 7.07 9.17 4.42
N GLY A 51 6.40 8.95 5.55
CA GLY A 51 5.66 9.97 6.30
C GLY A 51 4.27 10.28 5.75
N TRP A 52 3.94 9.80 4.55
CA TRP A 52 2.64 9.92 3.88
C TRP A 52 2.48 8.82 2.81
N LEU A 53 1.26 8.55 2.36
CA LEU A 53 0.93 7.48 1.43
C LEU A 53 0.92 7.97 -0.02
N THR A 54 2.06 7.76 -0.68
CA THR A 54 2.27 8.18 -2.07
C THR A 54 1.56 7.25 -3.07
N ARG A 55 1.27 7.75 -4.28
CA ARG A 55 0.74 6.95 -5.38
C ARG A 55 1.66 5.79 -5.76
N PRO A 56 2.99 5.97 -5.94
CA PRO A 56 3.89 4.85 -6.22
C PRO A 56 3.88 3.81 -5.11
N ALA A 57 3.72 4.21 -3.84
CA ALA A 57 3.61 3.26 -2.72
C ALA A 57 2.34 2.41 -2.80
N ILE A 58 1.20 3.03 -3.11
CA ILE A 58 -0.08 2.31 -3.31
C ILE A 58 0.05 1.31 -4.47
N GLU A 59 0.64 1.73 -5.58
CA GLU A 59 0.84 0.87 -6.75
C GLU A 59 1.82 -0.28 -6.46
N ALA A 60 2.91 -0.02 -5.74
CA ALA A 60 3.86 -1.06 -5.33
C ALA A 60 3.22 -2.12 -4.41
N VAL A 61 2.38 -1.70 -3.46
CA VAL A 61 1.61 -2.64 -2.61
C VAL A 61 0.60 -3.42 -3.44
N ALA A 62 -0.06 -2.79 -4.41
CA ALA A 62 -0.98 -3.48 -5.32
C ALA A 62 -0.25 -4.57 -6.12
N ASP A 63 0.89 -4.22 -6.71
CA ASP A 63 1.71 -5.13 -7.52
C ASP A 63 2.24 -6.29 -6.65
N MET A 64 2.65 -6.02 -5.39
CA MET A 64 3.07 -7.04 -4.42
C MET A 64 1.96 -8.05 -4.06
N LEU A 65 0.71 -7.59 -4.01
CA LEU A 65 -0.46 -8.43 -3.70
C LEU A 65 -1.11 -9.05 -4.94
N GLY A 66 -0.59 -8.77 -6.14
CA GLY A 66 -1.22 -9.20 -7.40
C GLY A 66 -2.59 -8.56 -7.64
N LEU A 67 -2.83 -7.37 -7.11
CA LEU A 67 -4.09 -6.63 -7.23
C LEU A 67 -4.04 -5.64 -8.39
N ALA A 68 -5.19 -5.41 -9.02
CA ALA A 68 -5.32 -4.27 -9.91
C ALA A 68 -5.12 -2.96 -9.12
N ARG A 69 -4.25 -2.06 -9.60
CA ARG A 69 -3.90 -0.80 -8.93
C ARG A 69 -5.11 0.04 -8.50
N ILE A 70 -6.19 0.02 -9.29
CA ILE A 70 -7.44 0.71 -8.95
C ILE A 70 -8.05 0.22 -7.63
N ARG A 71 -7.92 -1.06 -7.28
CA ARG A 71 -8.41 -1.61 -6.01
C ARG A 71 -7.65 -1.07 -4.82
N ALA A 72 -6.33 -0.93 -4.94
CA ALA A 72 -5.51 -0.33 -3.89
C ALA A 72 -5.80 1.17 -3.75
N LEU A 73 -6.03 1.87 -4.86
CA LEU A 73 -6.45 3.28 -4.87
C LEU A 73 -7.82 3.48 -4.20
N GLU A 74 -8.79 2.60 -4.45
CA GLU A 74 -10.10 2.60 -3.78
C GLU A 74 -9.93 2.46 -2.27
N VAL A 75 -9.12 1.51 -1.80
CA VAL A 75 -8.84 1.33 -0.37
C VAL A 75 -8.16 2.55 0.23
N ALA A 76 -7.09 3.06 -0.40
CA ALA A 76 -6.32 4.19 0.10
C ALA A 76 -7.15 5.48 0.20
N THR A 77 -8.08 5.68 -0.73
CA THR A 77 -8.95 6.87 -0.75
C THR A 77 -10.19 6.74 0.14
N PHE A 78 -10.63 5.51 0.44
CA PHE A 78 -11.79 5.23 1.29
C PHE A 78 -11.48 5.40 2.78
N TYR A 79 -10.35 4.90 3.27
CA TYR A 79 -10.02 4.97 4.70
C TYR A 79 -9.37 6.30 5.09
N PHE A 80 -9.97 7.01 6.05
CA PHE A 80 -9.50 8.32 6.50
C PHE A 80 -8.10 8.33 7.14
N MET A 81 -7.64 7.17 7.61
CA MET A 81 -6.36 7.00 8.29
C MET A 81 -5.15 7.18 7.36
N PHE A 82 -5.36 7.07 6.04
CA PHE A 82 -4.32 7.30 5.06
C PHE A 82 -4.26 8.79 4.68
N GLN A 83 -3.04 9.32 4.56
CA GLN A 83 -2.74 10.73 4.27
C GLN A 83 -1.70 10.83 3.16
#